data_AF-W9WSG2-F1
#
_entry.id   AF-W9WSG2-F1
#
_cell.length_a   1.000
_cell.length_b   1.000
_cell.length_c   1.000
_cell.angle_alpha   90.00
_cell.angle_beta   90.00
_cell.angle_gamma   90.00
#
_symmetry.space_group_name_H-M   'P 1'
#
loop_
_entity.id
_entity.type
_entity.pdbx_description
1 polymer ?
#
loop_
_entity_poly.entity_id
_entity_poly.type
_entity_poly.pdbx_seq_one_letter_code
_entity_poly.pdbx_strand_id
1 'polypeptide(L)'
;MPPPMKRRRTEPTVVEEITFDPTARREFLTGFHKRKLQKAKQAREAAERRARVERVEERKRLREQRKAELERHVQEVNAILRPPSDPDEEEVKEGSEKNSEEEWSGILDSEPPSLNHETEYIDEEKYTTVTVEAMNVTREGLFKAEQRPNKDGGEERGETTTRLEGGQSEKQKRQWSRDRPKDTKKRKKRNFRYESKAERKEARTKEKAKNRKQARERRGDQR
;
A
#
# COMPACT_ATOMS: atom_id res chain seq x y z
N MET A 1 -31.65 -19.77 9.94
CA MET A 1 -30.19 -19.81 9.70
C MET A 1 -29.88 -21.16 9.06
N PRO A 2 -29.28 -21.20 7.87
CA PRO A 2 -29.01 -22.46 7.19
C PRO A 2 -27.94 -23.28 7.95
N PRO A 3 -28.05 -24.62 7.96
CA PRO A 3 -27.12 -25.48 8.70
C PRO A 3 -25.71 -25.44 8.10
N PRO A 4 -24.66 -25.64 8.91
CA PRO A 4 -23.28 -25.61 8.42
C PRO A 4 -23.06 -26.77 7.43
N MET A 5 -22.71 -26.42 6.20
CA MET A 5 -22.40 -27.38 5.14
C MET A 5 -21.21 -28.25 5.56
N LYS A 6 -21.39 -29.58 5.50
CA LYS A 6 -20.31 -30.55 5.72
C LYS A 6 -19.19 -30.25 4.73
N ARG A 7 -17.96 -30.07 5.24
CA ARG A 7 -16.76 -29.82 4.43
C ARG A 7 -16.69 -30.88 3.32
N ARG A 8 -16.77 -30.46 2.06
CA ARG A 8 -16.57 -31.33 0.90
C ARG A 8 -15.19 -31.98 1.05
N ARG A 9 -15.14 -33.32 0.99
CA ARG A 9 -13.88 -34.05 0.83
C ARG A 9 -13.28 -33.57 -0.50
N THR A 10 -12.13 -32.92 -0.45
CA THR A 10 -11.32 -32.72 -1.65
C THR A 10 -10.97 -34.10 -2.19
N GLU A 11 -11.20 -34.35 -3.48
CA GLU A 11 -10.76 -35.57 -4.14
C GLU A 11 -9.30 -35.83 -3.74
N PRO A 12 -8.96 -37.02 -3.21
CA PRO A 12 -7.58 -37.32 -2.94
C PRO A 12 -6.86 -37.24 -4.29
N THR A 13 -5.87 -36.36 -4.41
CA THR A 13 -4.84 -36.51 -5.43
C THR A 13 -4.23 -37.88 -5.19
N VAL A 14 -4.74 -38.91 -5.86
CA VAL A 14 -4.28 -40.29 -5.75
C VAL A 14 -2.91 -40.29 -6.40
N VAL A 15 -1.88 -40.18 -5.58
CA VAL A 15 -0.51 -40.41 -6.04
C VAL A 15 -0.42 -41.91 -6.24
N GLU A 16 -0.24 -42.35 -7.49
CA GLU A 16 -0.29 -43.77 -7.89
C GLU A 16 0.79 -44.61 -7.16
N GLU A 17 1.95 -44.01 -6.87
CA GLU A 17 3.05 -44.67 -6.15
C GLU A 17 3.75 -43.71 -5.18
N ILE A 18 3.93 -44.15 -3.93
CA ILE A 18 4.71 -43.40 -2.91
C ILE A 18 6.00 -44.16 -2.67
N THR A 19 7.10 -43.66 -3.23
CA THR A 19 8.44 -44.19 -2.97
C THR A 19 8.94 -43.68 -1.61
N PHE A 20 9.37 -44.60 -0.75
CA PHE A 20 9.86 -44.26 0.58
C PHE A 20 11.39 -44.22 0.60
N ASP A 21 11.96 -43.02 0.70
CA ASP A 21 13.40 -42.83 0.82
C ASP A 21 13.86 -42.78 2.30
N PRO A 22 14.67 -43.75 2.76
CA PRO A 22 15.15 -43.77 4.14
C PRO A 22 16.10 -42.61 4.46
N THR A 23 16.83 -42.10 3.47
CA THR A 23 17.71 -40.93 3.58
C THR A 23 16.89 -39.66 3.83
N ALA A 24 15.85 -39.43 3.03
CA ALA A 24 14.92 -38.31 3.20
C ALA A 24 14.22 -38.38 4.56
N ARG A 25 13.86 -39.58 5.06
CA ARG A 25 13.32 -39.73 6.41
C ARG A 25 14.33 -39.31 7.49
N ARG A 26 15.60 -39.72 7.37
CA ARG A 26 16.64 -39.34 8.35
C ARG A 26 16.86 -37.83 8.36
N GLU A 27 16.90 -37.19 7.19
CA GLU A 27 17.01 -35.73 7.08
C GLU A 27 15.77 -35.02 7.62
N PHE A 28 14.58 -35.58 7.38
CA PHE A 28 13.35 -35.05 7.97
C PHE A 28 13.43 -35.12 9.49
N LEU A 29 13.77 -36.27 10.07
CA LEU A 29 13.81 -36.46 11.53
C LEU A 29 14.91 -35.66 12.22
N THR A 30 16.06 -35.41 11.60
CA THR A 30 17.16 -34.65 12.23
C THR A 30 17.15 -33.17 11.85
N GLY A 31 16.58 -32.82 10.70
CA GLY A 31 16.61 -31.47 10.11
C GLY A 31 15.48 -30.54 10.52
N PHE A 32 14.97 -30.61 11.76
CA PHE A 32 13.84 -29.78 12.20
C PHE A 32 14.03 -28.28 11.97
N HIS A 33 15.23 -27.75 12.23
CA HIS A 33 15.53 -26.34 11.99
C HIS A 33 15.47 -26.00 10.49
N LYS A 34 16.04 -26.84 9.62
CA LYS A 34 15.96 -26.69 8.17
C LYS A 34 14.50 -26.67 7.70
N ARG A 35 13.67 -27.58 8.21
CA ARG A 35 12.24 -27.65 7.89
C ARG A 35 11.47 -26.42 8.36
N LYS A 36 11.77 -25.92 9.57
CA LYS A 36 11.14 -24.70 10.10
C LYS A 36 11.46 -23.49 9.22
N LEU A 37 12.72 -23.36 8.79
CA LEU A 37 13.14 -22.32 7.85
C LEU A 37 12.48 -22.50 6.48
N GLN A 38 12.41 -23.72 5.95
CA GLN A 38 11.73 -24.02 4.69
C GLN A 38 10.25 -23.65 4.75
N LYS A 39 9.53 -24.00 5.83
CA LYS A 39 8.13 -23.59 6.02
C LYS A 39 7.98 -22.07 6.05
N ALA A 40 8.86 -21.36 6.74
CA ALA A 40 8.85 -19.91 6.77
C ALA A 40 9.11 -19.30 5.38
N LYS A 41 10.06 -19.88 4.62
CA LYS A 41 10.35 -19.46 3.24
C LYS A 41 9.17 -19.72 2.31
N GLN A 42 8.59 -20.92 2.34
CA GLN A 42 7.41 -21.28 1.55
C GLN A 42 6.21 -20.39 1.87
N ALA A 43 5.98 -20.05 3.14
CA ALA A 43 4.91 -19.13 3.52
C ALA A 43 5.15 -17.71 2.95
N ARG A 44 6.39 -17.21 3.01
CA ARG A 44 6.77 -15.92 2.41
C ARG A 44 6.61 -15.94 0.89
N GLU A 45 7.08 -16.99 0.24
CA GLU A 45 6.99 -17.15 -1.21
C GLU A 45 5.54 -17.26 -1.67
N ALA A 46 4.69 -18.02 -0.96
CA ALA A 46 3.26 -18.10 -1.26
C ALA A 46 2.56 -16.75 -1.11
N ALA A 47 2.91 -15.97 -0.07
CA ALA A 47 2.37 -14.63 0.12
C ALA A 47 2.82 -13.68 -1.01
N GLU A 48 4.08 -13.75 -1.42
CA GLU A 48 4.62 -12.95 -2.52
C GLU A 48 3.96 -13.32 -3.86
N ARG A 49 3.79 -14.62 -4.15
CA ARG A 49 3.09 -15.08 -5.36
C ARG A 49 1.64 -14.55 -5.39
N ARG A 50 0.92 -14.63 -4.27
CA ARG A 50 -0.45 -14.08 -4.16
C ARG A 50 -0.47 -12.56 -4.37
N ALA A 51 0.42 -11.82 -3.72
CA ALA A 51 0.49 -10.37 -3.89
C ALA A 51 0.82 -9.95 -5.34
N ARG A 52 1.65 -10.72 -6.05
CA ARG A 52 1.92 -10.47 -7.48
C ARG A 52 0.68 -10.71 -8.33
N VAL A 53 -0.04 -11.81 -8.10
CA VAL A 53 -1.28 -12.13 -8.81
C VAL A 53 -2.34 -11.05 -8.56
N GLU A 54 -2.55 -10.66 -7.30
CA GLU A 54 -3.49 -9.61 -6.91
C GLU A 54 -3.16 -8.27 -7.61
N ARG A 55 -1.90 -7.85 -7.64
CA ARG A 55 -1.48 -6.63 -8.36
C ARG A 55 -1.77 -6.69 -9.86
N VAL A 56 -1.58 -7.85 -10.48
CA VAL A 56 -1.85 -8.03 -11.92
C VAL A 56 -3.35 -7.97 -12.17
N GLU A 57 -4.15 -8.63 -11.33
CA GLU A 57 -5.61 -8.59 -11.40
C GLU A 57 -6.16 -7.17 -11.17
N GLU A 58 -5.64 -6.44 -10.19
CA GLU A 58 -6.01 -5.04 -9.93
C GLU A 58 -5.72 -4.15 -11.15
N ARG A 59 -4.53 -4.29 -11.75
CA ARG A 59 -4.19 -3.55 -12.98
C ARG A 59 -5.11 -3.91 -14.14
N LYS A 60 -5.47 -5.18 -14.27
CA LYS A 60 -6.42 -5.63 -15.30
C LYS A 60 -7.78 -5.02 -15.07
N ARG A 61 -8.30 -5.05 -13.84
CA ARG A 61 -9.57 -4.43 -13.45
C ARG A 61 -9.59 -2.92 -13.73
N LEU A 62 -8.51 -2.21 -13.41
CA LEU A 62 -8.40 -0.77 -13.71
C LEU A 62 -8.45 -0.49 -15.22
N ARG A 63 -7.79 -1.33 -16.04
CA ARG A 63 -7.84 -1.19 -17.50
C ARG A 63 -9.25 -1.49 -18.04
N GLU A 64 -9.89 -2.53 -17.53
CA GLU A 64 -11.27 -2.89 -17.89
C GLU A 64 -12.26 -1.78 -17.49
N GLN A 65 -12.10 -1.19 -16.31
CA GLN A 65 -12.91 -0.05 -15.85
C GLN A 65 -12.75 1.16 -16.77
N ARG A 66 -11.51 1.57 -17.06
CA ARG A 66 -11.24 2.68 -17.99
C ARG A 66 -11.80 2.43 -19.39
N LYS A 67 -11.70 1.19 -19.88
CA LYS A 67 -12.26 0.81 -21.18
C LYS A 67 -13.78 0.91 -21.17
N ALA A 68 -14.44 0.40 -20.12
CA ALA A 68 -15.89 0.48 -19.98
C ALA A 68 -16.40 1.92 -19.82
N GLU A 69 -15.66 2.77 -19.09
CA GLU A 69 -15.95 4.21 -18.97
C GLU A 69 -15.85 4.91 -20.33
N LEU A 70 -14.79 4.62 -21.11
CA LEU A 70 -14.63 5.16 -22.45
C LEU A 70 -15.76 4.70 -23.38
N GLU A 71 -16.09 3.40 -23.37
CA GLU A 71 -17.20 2.86 -24.17
C GLU A 71 -18.54 3.52 -23.82
N ARG A 72 -18.83 3.73 -22.53
CA ARG A 72 -20.03 4.45 -22.08
C ARG A 72 -20.03 5.89 -22.56
N HIS A 73 -18.92 6.60 -22.40
CA HIS A 73 -18.81 7.98 -22.86
C HIS A 73 -18.99 8.10 -24.37
N VAL A 74 -18.39 7.20 -25.16
CA VAL A 74 -18.60 7.16 -26.62
C VAL A 74 -20.05 6.86 -26.96
N GLN A 75 -20.71 5.93 -26.26
CA GLN A 75 -22.14 5.67 -26.44
C GLN A 75 -23.00 6.90 -26.10
N GLU A 76 -22.69 7.61 -25.01
CA GLU A 76 -23.38 8.84 -24.61
C GLU A 76 -23.21 9.96 -25.64
N VAL A 77 -21.98 10.20 -26.10
CA VAL A 77 -21.69 11.18 -27.15
C VAL A 77 -22.38 10.81 -28.46
N ASN A 78 -22.32 9.55 -28.87
CA ASN A 78 -23.02 9.06 -30.07
C ASN A 78 -24.54 9.19 -29.92
N ALA A 79 -25.10 8.99 -28.72
CA ALA A 79 -26.53 9.15 -28.47
C ALA A 79 -26.96 10.62 -28.54
N ILE A 80 -26.12 11.57 -28.10
CA ILE A 80 -26.36 13.01 -28.22
C ILE A 80 -26.25 13.46 -29.68
N LEU A 81 -25.24 12.97 -30.40
CA LEU A 81 -25.00 13.32 -31.80
C LEU A 81 -25.95 12.62 -32.78
N ARG A 82 -26.56 11.50 -32.40
CA ARG A 82 -27.57 10.82 -33.21
C ARG A 82 -28.83 11.70 -33.24
N PRO A 83 -29.16 12.34 -34.37
CA PRO A 83 -30.44 13.03 -34.49
C PRO A 83 -31.59 12.02 -34.31
N PRO A 84 -32.78 12.45 -33.87
CA PRO A 84 -33.95 11.56 -33.85
C PRO A 84 -34.25 11.15 -35.30
N SER A 85 -33.72 10.00 -35.70
CA SER A 85 -34.08 9.36 -36.96
C SER A 85 -35.43 8.72 -36.73
N ASP A 86 -36.43 9.20 -37.47
CA ASP A 86 -37.71 8.52 -37.64
C ASP A 86 -37.46 7.05 -38.03
N PRO A 87 -38.24 6.09 -37.50
CA PRO A 87 -37.95 4.67 -37.60
C PRO A 87 -38.41 4.05 -38.93
N ASP A 88 -38.34 4.80 -40.03
CA ASP A 88 -38.64 4.34 -41.38
C ASP A 88 -37.78 5.16 -42.36
N GLU A 89 -36.58 4.71 -42.68
CA GLU A 89 -35.99 4.85 -44.02
C GLU A 89 -34.62 4.16 -44.11
N GLU A 90 -34.46 3.44 -45.21
CA GLU A 90 -33.33 2.58 -45.54
C GLU A 90 -32.04 3.33 -45.90
N GLU A 91 -30.96 2.55 -45.92
CA GLU A 91 -29.80 2.63 -46.81
C GLU A 91 -29.39 3.97 -47.50
N VAL A 92 -28.08 4.22 -47.39
CA VAL A 92 -27.20 5.08 -48.22
C VAL A 92 -27.15 6.58 -47.91
N LYS A 93 -26.03 7.02 -47.30
CA LYS A 93 -25.27 8.14 -47.89
C LYS A 93 -23.79 8.17 -47.51
N GLU A 94 -23.02 8.06 -48.57
CA GLU A 94 -21.60 8.29 -48.78
C GLU A 94 -21.15 9.72 -48.37
N GLY A 95 -19.89 9.84 -47.94
CA GLY A 95 -19.03 11.00 -48.23
C GLY A 95 -19.28 12.32 -47.48
N SER A 96 -18.52 12.54 -46.40
CA SER A 96 -18.08 13.90 -46.07
C SER A 96 -16.65 13.89 -45.53
N GLU A 97 -15.71 13.79 -46.47
CA GLU A 97 -14.39 14.39 -46.32
C GLU A 97 -14.57 15.91 -46.27
N LYS A 98 -14.55 16.48 -45.07
CA LYS A 98 -14.23 17.90 -44.84
C LYS A 98 -13.23 17.98 -43.69
N ASN A 99 -11.97 17.81 -44.07
CA ASN A 99 -10.87 18.68 -43.69
C ASN A 99 -11.13 19.55 -42.45
N SER A 100 -10.79 19.00 -41.28
CA SER A 100 -10.35 19.80 -40.15
C SER A 100 -9.08 19.13 -39.64
N GLU A 101 -8.07 19.18 -40.50
CA GLU A 101 -6.68 19.02 -40.14
C GLU A 101 -6.30 20.24 -39.29
N GLU A 102 -6.87 20.34 -38.08
CA GLU A 102 -6.21 21.00 -36.96
C GLU A 102 -5.05 20.09 -36.57
N GLU A 103 -4.06 20.09 -37.45
CA GLU A 103 -2.72 19.60 -37.26
C GLU A 103 -2.27 20.24 -35.95
N TRP A 104 -2.28 19.44 -34.88
CA TRP A 104 -1.89 19.85 -33.55
C TRP A 104 -0.54 20.54 -33.67
N SER A 105 -0.53 21.87 -33.55
CA SER A 105 0.67 22.68 -33.56
C SER A 105 1.42 22.33 -32.29
N GLY A 106 2.22 21.27 -32.39
CA GLY A 106 2.96 20.68 -31.28
C GLY A 106 3.58 21.81 -30.48
N ILE A 107 3.30 21.79 -29.17
CA ILE A 107 3.67 22.78 -28.14
C ILE A 107 4.58 23.84 -28.76
N LEU A 108 3.98 24.95 -29.24
CA LEU A 108 4.76 26.12 -29.59
C LEU A 108 5.74 26.30 -28.44
N ASP A 109 7.03 26.24 -28.77
CA ASP A 109 8.18 26.35 -27.87
C ASP A 109 8.20 27.80 -27.36
N SER A 110 7.12 28.19 -26.70
CA SER A 110 7.00 29.39 -25.91
C SER A 110 7.93 29.11 -24.75
N GLU A 111 9.10 29.74 -24.87
CA GLU A 111 10.19 29.75 -23.91
C GLU A 111 9.67 29.41 -22.51
N PRO A 112 10.10 28.27 -21.93
CA PRO A 112 9.53 27.79 -20.68
C PRO A 112 9.62 28.92 -19.66
N PRO A 113 8.51 29.27 -18.97
CA PRO A 113 8.55 30.31 -17.95
C PRO A 113 9.68 29.96 -16.99
N SER A 114 10.51 30.95 -16.67
CA SER A 114 11.68 30.76 -15.82
C SER A 114 11.24 30.04 -14.54
N LEU A 115 11.75 28.82 -14.35
CA LEU A 115 11.24 27.87 -13.35
C LEU A 115 11.43 28.34 -11.89
N ASN A 116 12.10 29.47 -11.69
CA ASN A 116 12.29 30.13 -10.40
C ASN A 116 11.23 31.21 -10.20
N HIS A 117 10.01 30.81 -9.81
CA HIS A 117 8.96 31.75 -9.45
C HIS A 117 8.54 31.54 -7.99
N GLU A 118 8.30 32.65 -7.29
CA GLU A 118 7.83 32.68 -5.92
C GLU A 118 6.32 32.91 -5.94
N THR A 119 5.56 32.03 -5.30
CA THR A 119 4.10 32.16 -5.20
C THR A 119 3.71 32.43 -3.77
N GLU A 120 3.03 33.55 -3.55
CA GLU A 120 2.53 33.97 -2.25
C GLU A 120 1.17 33.33 -1.99
N TYR A 121 1.09 32.46 -0.98
CA TYR A 121 -0.16 31.89 -0.50
C TYR A 121 -0.55 32.56 0.81
N ILE A 122 -1.76 33.11 0.83
CA ILE A 122 -2.36 33.76 2.00
C ILE A 122 -3.46 32.84 2.53
N ASP A 123 -3.21 32.18 3.65
CA ASP A 123 -4.27 31.59 4.47
C ASP A 123 -4.64 32.59 5.59
N GLU A 124 -5.88 32.56 6.07
CA GLU A 124 -6.47 33.52 7.02
C GLU A 124 -5.66 33.75 8.32
N GLU A 125 -4.73 32.85 8.67
CA GLU A 125 -3.83 32.98 9.83
C GLU A 125 -2.34 32.87 9.49
N LYS A 126 -1.94 32.56 8.25
CA LYS A 126 -0.52 32.30 7.91
C LYS A 126 -0.15 32.73 6.49
N TYR A 127 0.92 33.51 6.40
CA TYR A 127 1.58 33.85 5.14
C TYR A 127 2.73 32.87 4.91
N THR A 128 2.64 32.05 3.85
CA THR A 128 3.72 31.14 3.45
C THR A 128 4.07 31.35 1.99
N THR A 129 5.35 31.55 1.70
CA THR A 129 5.87 31.66 0.33
C THR A 129 6.44 30.31 -0.10
N VAL A 130 6.02 29.83 -1.27
CA VAL A 130 6.54 28.60 -1.88
C VAL A 130 7.41 28.98 -3.06
N THR A 131 8.70 28.61 -2.99
CA THR A 131 9.67 28.81 -4.07
C THR A 131 9.88 27.50 -4.83
N VAL A 132 9.72 27.55 -6.15
CA VAL A 132 10.03 26.41 -7.03
C VAL A 132 11.42 26.64 -7.60
N GLU A 133 12.37 25.74 -7.34
CA GLU A 133 13.73 25.78 -7.90
C GLU A 133 13.96 24.52 -8.78
N ALA A 134 14.62 24.67 -9.92
CA ALA A 134 14.94 23.55 -10.81
C ALA A 134 16.02 22.62 -10.20
N MET A 135 15.63 21.39 -9.82
CA MET A 135 16.57 20.36 -9.37
C MET A 135 17.05 19.49 -10.55
N ASN A 136 18.37 19.34 -10.68
CA ASN A 136 18.96 18.45 -11.69
C ASN A 136 18.75 16.97 -11.29
N VAL A 137 18.07 16.19 -12.13
CA VAL A 137 17.67 14.78 -11.84
C VAL A 137 18.84 13.77 -11.95
N THR A 138 20.08 14.23 -11.76
CA THR A 138 21.24 13.34 -11.70
C THR A 138 21.30 12.65 -10.34
N ARG A 139 21.90 11.45 -10.27
CA ARG A 139 22.03 10.66 -9.03
C ARG A 139 22.73 11.41 -7.89
N GLU A 140 23.47 12.47 -8.21
CA GLU A 140 24.14 13.37 -7.25
C GLU A 140 23.38 14.68 -6.99
N GLY A 141 22.48 15.11 -7.89
CA GLY A 141 21.72 16.35 -7.76
C GLY A 141 20.74 16.33 -6.59
N LEU A 142 20.17 15.16 -6.28
CA LEU A 142 19.25 14.97 -5.14
C LEU A 142 19.95 15.09 -3.78
N PHE A 143 21.28 14.90 -3.71
CA PHE A 143 22.06 14.95 -2.47
C PHE A 143 22.56 16.36 -2.12
N LYS A 144 22.54 17.31 -3.06
CA LYS A 144 23.10 18.66 -2.84
C LYS A 144 22.17 19.57 -2.02
N ALA A 145 20.87 19.24 -1.96
CA ALA A 145 19.88 19.98 -1.18
C ALA A 145 20.08 19.87 0.35
N GLU A 146 20.79 18.85 0.84
CA GLU A 146 21.07 18.68 2.28
C GLU A 146 22.29 19.48 2.78
N GLN A 147 23.03 20.16 1.89
CA GLN A 147 24.24 20.92 2.23
C GLN A 147 24.11 22.41 1.90
N ARG A 148 23.08 23.10 2.42
CA ARG A 148 23.17 24.55 2.64
C ARG A 148 23.68 24.76 4.08
N PRO A 149 24.81 25.47 4.31
CA PRO A 149 25.27 25.72 5.67
C PRO A 149 24.35 26.74 6.33
N ASN A 150 23.59 26.26 7.34
CA ASN A 150 22.88 27.10 8.29
C ASN A 150 23.85 28.12 8.90
N LYS A 151 23.64 29.40 8.60
CA LYS A 151 24.16 30.50 9.40
C LYS A 151 22.98 31.13 10.11
N ASP A 152 23.06 31.06 11.44
CA ASP A 152 22.34 31.85 12.45
C ASP A 152 20.99 31.32 12.98
N GLY A 153 21.07 30.65 14.15
CA GLY A 153 20.18 30.96 15.30
C GLY A 153 19.13 29.92 15.74
N GLY A 154 19.45 29.15 16.80
CA GLY A 154 18.51 28.90 17.91
C GLY A 154 17.62 27.65 17.91
N GLU A 155 18.02 26.68 18.74
CA GLU A 155 17.21 25.78 19.59
C GLU A 155 16.39 24.59 19.01
N GLU A 156 16.82 23.41 19.50
CA GLU A 156 16.09 22.19 19.88
C GLU A 156 14.86 21.70 19.07
N ARG A 157 15.00 20.53 18.42
CA ARG A 157 14.38 19.25 18.87
C ARG A 157 14.54 18.10 17.87
N GLY A 158 15.22 17.05 18.33
CA GLY A 158 14.72 15.66 18.26
C GLY A 158 14.60 14.99 16.88
N GLU A 159 15.74 14.62 16.30
CA GLU A 159 15.81 13.77 15.11
C GLU A 159 15.60 12.29 15.46
N THR A 160 14.67 11.64 14.77
CA THR A 160 14.50 10.18 14.76
C THR A 160 14.89 9.62 13.41
N THR A 161 15.57 8.47 13.47
CA THR A 161 15.68 7.40 12.47
C THR A 161 16.87 7.39 11.50
N THR A 162 17.91 6.70 11.98
CA THR A 162 18.54 5.52 11.36
C THR A 162 19.19 5.66 9.99
N ARG A 163 20.48 6.01 10.04
CA ARG A 163 21.51 5.58 9.08
C ARG A 163 22.13 4.26 9.56
N LEU A 164 21.98 3.19 8.78
CA LEU A 164 22.82 2.00 8.84
C LEU A 164 23.78 2.09 7.65
N GLU A 165 25.08 2.21 7.92
CA GLU A 165 26.11 1.28 7.47
C GLU A 165 27.53 1.82 7.73
N GLY A 166 28.41 0.90 8.18
CA GLY A 166 29.85 0.96 7.92
C GLY A 166 30.68 1.91 8.78
N GLY A 167 31.02 1.50 10.00
CA GLY A 167 32.10 2.17 10.76
C GLY A 167 32.49 1.36 11.98
N GLN A 168 33.64 0.68 11.92
CA GLN A 168 34.28 0.05 13.07
C GLN A 168 34.63 1.15 14.09
N SER A 169 33.79 1.31 15.11
CA SER A 169 34.15 2.09 16.30
C SER A 169 34.63 1.14 17.39
N GLU A 170 35.89 1.30 17.76
CA GLU A 170 36.46 0.71 18.95
C GLU A 170 35.58 1.07 20.15
N LYS A 171 34.89 0.08 20.71
CA LYS A 171 34.07 0.26 21.89
C LYS A 171 34.99 0.43 23.09
N GLN A 172 35.31 1.67 23.43
CA GLN A 172 35.87 2.03 24.72
C GLN A 172 34.96 1.46 25.83
N LYS A 173 35.48 0.48 26.58
CA LYS A 173 34.77 -0.06 27.75
C LYS A 173 34.68 1.04 28.78
N ARG A 174 33.46 1.40 29.19
CA ARG A 174 33.22 2.41 30.24
C ARG A 174 33.94 1.97 31.51
N GLN A 175 34.82 2.82 32.04
CA GLN A 175 35.47 2.59 33.32
C GLN A 175 34.42 2.63 34.44
N TRP A 176 34.40 1.59 35.27
CA TRP A 176 33.49 1.47 36.40
C TRP A 176 33.95 2.41 37.51
N SER A 177 33.39 3.62 37.58
CA SER A 177 33.53 4.48 38.74
C SER A 177 32.56 4.05 39.85
N ARG A 178 33.02 4.13 41.11
CA ARG A 178 32.32 3.65 42.30
C ARG A 178 31.09 4.51 42.66
N ASP A 179 30.98 5.70 42.06
CA ASP A 179 29.78 6.55 42.10
C ASP A 179 28.79 6.10 41.03
N ARG A 180 27.94 5.15 41.41
CA ARG A 180 26.80 4.74 40.59
C ARG A 180 25.88 5.96 40.39
N PRO A 181 25.61 6.39 39.15
CA PRO A 181 24.60 7.43 38.93
C PRO A 181 23.25 6.94 39.46
N LYS A 182 22.64 7.77 40.30
CA LYS A 182 21.37 7.51 40.99
C LYS A 182 20.32 7.00 40.00
N ASP A 183 19.75 5.84 40.33
CA ASP A 183 18.76 5.05 39.58
C ASP A 183 17.91 5.87 38.60
N THR A 184 18.27 5.84 37.32
CA THR A 184 17.29 6.10 36.26
C THR A 184 16.32 4.92 36.27
N LYS A 185 15.16 5.11 36.90
CA LYS A 185 14.08 4.11 37.00
C LYS A 185 13.90 3.43 35.64
N LYS A 186 14.31 2.15 35.56
CA LYS A 186 14.21 1.36 34.32
C LYS A 186 12.79 1.49 33.77
N ARG A 187 12.64 2.05 32.57
CA ARG A 187 11.33 2.19 31.92
C ARG A 187 10.74 0.80 31.78
N LYS A 188 9.55 0.58 32.38
CA LYS A 188 8.84 -0.70 32.24
C LYS A 188 8.65 -0.99 30.75
N LYS A 189 8.99 -2.21 30.33
CA LYS A 189 8.79 -2.64 28.93
C LYS A 189 7.31 -2.47 28.59
N ARG A 190 6.99 -1.89 27.43
CA ARG A 190 5.59 -1.81 26.97
C ARG A 190 5.07 -3.23 26.82
N ASN A 191 3.90 -3.51 27.40
CA ASN A 191 3.21 -4.77 27.16
C ASN A 191 2.83 -4.80 25.67
N PHE A 192 3.57 -5.60 24.89
CA PHE A 192 3.17 -5.92 23.52
C PHE A 192 1.85 -6.66 23.61
N ARG A 193 0.83 -6.12 22.95
CA ARG A 193 -0.47 -6.78 22.79
C ARG A 193 -0.63 -7.01 21.30
N TYR A 194 -1.15 -8.16 20.93
CA TYR A 194 -1.33 -8.57 19.54
C TYR A 194 -2.29 -7.66 18.76
N GLU A 195 -3.09 -6.87 19.48
CA GLU A 195 -4.08 -5.96 18.93
C GLU A 195 -3.78 -4.51 19.33
N SER A 196 -4.02 -3.59 18.38
CA SER A 196 -4.00 -2.16 18.62
C SER A 196 -5.07 -1.76 19.66
N LYS A 197 -4.96 -0.54 20.25
CA LYS A 197 -5.99 -0.04 21.18
C LYS A 197 -7.35 0.08 20.48
N ALA A 198 -7.38 0.37 19.18
CA ALA A 198 -8.59 0.50 18.38
C ALA A 198 -9.26 -0.86 18.17
N GLU A 199 -8.51 -1.85 17.69
CA GLU A 199 -8.99 -3.24 17.51
C GLU A 199 -9.56 -3.81 18.81
N ARG A 200 -8.89 -3.60 19.95
CA ARG A 200 -9.41 -4.06 21.25
C ARG A 200 -10.73 -3.39 21.62
N LYS A 201 -10.91 -2.10 21.31
CA LYS A 201 -12.18 -1.41 21.56
C LYS A 201 -13.28 -2.01 20.70
N GLU A 202 -13.01 -2.27 19.42
CA GLU A 202 -13.95 -2.91 18.52
C GLU A 202 -14.29 -4.35 18.91
N ALA A 203 -13.30 -5.15 19.33
CA ALA A 203 -13.52 -6.50 19.82
C ALA A 203 -14.41 -6.47 21.08
N ARG A 204 -14.13 -5.56 22.01
CA ARG A 204 -14.93 -5.37 23.23
C ARG A 204 -16.36 -4.91 22.92
N THR A 205 -16.57 -4.00 21.96
CA THR A 205 -17.94 -3.59 21.58
C THR A 205 -18.70 -4.73 20.89
N LYS A 206 -18.05 -5.48 20.00
CA LYS A 206 -18.61 -6.68 19.36
C LYS A 206 -18.98 -7.76 20.38
N GLU A 207 -18.12 -8.03 21.35
CA GLU A 207 -18.37 -8.99 22.43
C GLU A 207 -19.54 -8.55 23.31
N LYS A 208 -19.58 -7.28 23.74
CA LYS A 208 -20.71 -6.73 24.49
C LYS A 208 -22.02 -6.82 23.72
N ALA A 209 -22.01 -6.53 22.41
CA ALA A 209 -23.19 -6.64 21.56
C ALA A 209 -23.69 -8.09 21.46
N LYS A 210 -22.77 -9.05 21.27
CA LYS A 210 -23.09 -10.49 21.26
C LYS A 210 -23.67 -10.95 22.59
N ASN A 211 -23.04 -10.59 23.71
CA ASN A 211 -23.52 -10.95 25.05
C ASN A 211 -24.89 -10.32 25.34
N ARG A 212 -25.12 -9.07 24.92
CA ARG A 212 -26.43 -8.41 25.03
C ARG A 212 -27.50 -9.12 24.20
N LYS A 213 -27.17 -9.55 22.97
CA LYS A 213 -28.09 -10.31 22.11
C LYS A 213 -28.44 -11.66 22.74
N GLN A 214 -27.45 -12.43 23.18
CA GLN A 214 -27.69 -13.70 23.87
C GLN A 214 -28.49 -13.52 25.16
N ALA A 215 -28.22 -12.46 25.94
CA ALA A 215 -28.99 -12.16 27.14
C ALA A 215 -30.45 -11.79 26.82
N ARG A 216 -30.70 -11.10 25.69
CA ARG A 216 -32.05 -10.82 25.21
C ARG A 216 -32.75 -12.09 24.74
N GLU A 217 -32.08 -12.98 24.02
CA GLU A 217 -32.64 -14.28 23.62
C GLU A 217 -33.05 -15.10 24.84
N ARG A 218 -32.15 -15.23 25.84
CA ARG A 218 -32.46 -15.93 27.11
C ARG A 218 -33.63 -15.31 27.90
N ARG A 219 -33.80 -13.98 27.82
CA ARG A 219 -34.91 -13.26 28.47
C ARG A 219 -36.19 -13.24 27.61
N GLY A 220 -36.07 -13.42 26.31
CA GLY A 220 -37.16 -13.40 25.34
C GLY A 220 -37.88 -14.73 25.24
N ASP A 221 -37.19 -15.84 25.51
CA ASP A 221 -37.78 -17.19 25.67
C ASP A 221 -38.46 -17.42 27.04
N GLN A 222 -38.63 -16.37 27.86
CA GLN A 222 -39.27 -16.41 29.18
C GLN A 222 -40.66 -15.73 29.19
N ARG A 223 -41.34 -15.65 28.04
CA ARG A 223 -42.74 -15.21 27.95
C ARG A 223 -43.54 -16.14 27.05
#